data_AF-A0A1J5LIW8-F1
#
_entry.id   AF-A0A1J5LIW8-F1
#
_cell.length_a   1.000
_cell.length_b   1.000
_cell.length_c   1.000
_cell.angle_alpha   90.00
_cell.angle_beta   90.00
_cell.angle_gamma   90.00
#
_symmetry.space_group_name_H-M   'P 1'
#
loop_
_entity.id
_entity.type
_entity.pdbx_description
1 polymer ?
#
loop_
_entity_poly.entity_id
_entity_poly.type
_entity_poly.pdbx_seq_one_letter_code
_entity_poly.pdbx_strand_id
1 'polypeptide(L)'
;MIGQSAQKTSSIINQYTKRNFNDFINYYRIQDAKKLLSNIGREKFTISSIAFGTGFSSLSSFNSAFKKFEGTIPSMYRKINLIVECLFKT
;
A
#
# COMPACT_ATOMS: atom_id res chain seq x y z
N MET A 1 30.11 22.24 27.16
CA MET A 1 28.75 22.55 26.66
C MET A 1 28.40 21.55 25.57
N ILE A 2 27.30 20.83 25.77
CA ILE A 2 27.00 19.56 25.12
C ILE A 2 26.29 19.84 23.78
N GLY A 3 27.06 19.86 22.69
CA GLY A 3 26.55 19.99 21.33
C GLY A 3 26.41 18.64 20.65
N GLN A 4 25.42 17.84 21.04
CA GLN A 4 25.01 16.68 20.21
C GLN A 4 23.55 16.84 19.80
N SER A 5 23.42 17.44 18.62
CA SER A 5 22.31 17.45 17.67
C SER A 5 21.27 16.34 17.84
N ALA A 6 20.00 16.75 17.97
CA ALA A 6 18.80 15.91 17.96
C ALA A 6 18.68 14.97 16.72
N GLN A 7 19.53 15.12 15.70
CA GLN A 7 19.48 14.30 14.49
C GLN A 7 19.96 12.85 14.69
N LYS A 8 20.78 12.60 15.72
CA LYS A 8 21.31 11.26 16.00
C LYS A 8 20.27 10.34 16.66
N THR A 9 19.44 10.89 17.54
CA THR A 9 18.38 10.13 18.25
C THR A 9 17.22 9.79 17.34
N SER A 10 16.78 10.69 16.46
CA SER A 10 15.78 10.36 15.44
C SER A 10 16.27 9.28 14.48
N SER A 11 17.54 9.25 14.08
CA SER A 11 18.06 8.23 13.17
C SER A 11 18.09 6.83 13.79
N ILE A 12 18.45 6.70 15.07
CA ILE A 12 18.52 5.41 15.77
C ILE A 12 17.11 4.86 16.04
N ILE A 13 16.18 5.69 16.52
CA ILE A 13 14.79 5.28 16.72
C ILE A 13 14.16 4.90 15.37
N ASN A 14 14.41 5.70 14.32
CA ASN A 14 13.96 5.40 12.97
C ASN A 14 14.48 4.07 12.44
N GLN A 15 15.73 3.70 12.74
CA GLN A 15 16.31 2.47 12.21
C GLN A 15 15.68 1.21 12.83
N TYR A 16 15.31 1.26 14.11
CA TYR A 16 14.71 0.13 14.82
C TYR A 16 13.17 0.09 14.79
N THR A 17 12.49 1.25 14.67
CA THR A 17 11.02 1.33 14.75
C THR A 17 10.30 1.78 13.49
N LYS A 18 10.94 2.53 12.55
CA LYS A 18 10.20 2.99 11.36
C LYS A 18 9.78 1.86 10.43
N ARG A 19 10.57 0.79 10.30
CA ARG A 19 10.18 -0.32 9.41
C ARG A 19 8.87 -0.95 9.88
N ASN A 20 8.76 -1.25 11.18
CA ASN A 20 7.57 -1.87 11.75
C ASN A 20 6.36 -0.93 11.75
N PHE A 21 6.56 0.36 12.07
CA PHE A 21 5.48 1.34 12.03
C PHE A 21 5.00 1.65 10.59
N ASN A 22 5.93 1.83 9.65
CA ASN A 22 5.58 2.03 8.25
C ASN A 22 4.88 0.80 7.68
N ASP A 23 5.31 -0.40 8.04
CA ASP A 23 4.64 -1.64 7.64
C ASP A 23 3.22 -1.72 8.20
N PHE A 24 3.02 -1.36 9.47
CA PHE A 24 1.69 -1.27 10.08
C PHE A 24 0.79 -0.31 9.29
N ILE A 25 1.24 0.92 9.03
CA ILE A 25 0.46 1.90 8.26
C ILE A 25 0.22 1.41 6.83
N ASN A 26 1.24 0.89 6.17
CA ASN A 26 1.13 0.39 4.80
C ASN A 26 0.16 -0.79 4.73
N TYR A 27 0.11 -1.67 5.72
CA TYR A 27 -0.85 -2.76 5.77
C TYR A 27 -2.30 -2.24 5.66
N TYR A 28 -2.68 -1.25 6.48
CA TYR A 28 -4.02 -0.66 6.40
C TYR A 28 -4.29 0.06 5.08
N ARG A 29 -3.29 0.81 4.56
CA ARG A 29 -3.41 1.46 3.24
C ARG A 29 -3.63 0.45 2.12
N ILE A 30 -2.96 -0.71 2.18
CA ILE A 30 -3.18 -1.81 1.23
C ILE A 30 -4.57 -2.43 1.41
N GLN A 31 -5.06 -2.61 2.64
CA GLN A 31 -6.42 -3.10 2.86
C GLN A 31 -7.49 -2.17 2.25
N ASP A 32 -7.32 -0.85 2.34
CA ASP A 32 -8.22 0.08 1.68
C ASP A 32 -8.06 0.07 0.15
N ALA A 33 -6.82 -0.03 -0.35
CA ALA A 33 -6.57 -0.18 -1.78
C ALA A 33 -7.26 -1.41 -2.37
N LYS A 34 -7.31 -2.54 -1.64
CA LYS A 34 -8.00 -3.76 -2.10
C LYS A 34 -9.48 -3.54 -2.32
N LYS A 35 -10.17 -2.87 -1.39
CA LYS A 35 -11.60 -2.54 -1.52
C LYS A 35 -11.87 -1.71 -2.77
N LEU A 36 -10.92 -0.83 -3.13
CA LEU A 36 -11.00 0.00 -4.33
C LEU A 36 -10.70 -0.80 -5.61
N LEU A 37 -9.75 -1.74 -5.55
CA LEU A 37 -9.35 -2.58 -6.68
C LEU A 37 -10.35 -3.69 -6.99
N SER A 38 -11.11 -4.17 -6.00
CA SER A 38 -12.09 -5.24 -6.15
C SER A 38 -13.47 -4.75 -6.59
N ASN A 39 -13.72 -3.43 -6.67
CA ASN A 39 -15.03 -2.91 -7.02
C ASN A 39 -15.14 -2.70 -8.55
N ILE A 40 -15.98 -3.50 -9.21
CA ILE A 40 -16.28 -3.40 -10.66
C ILE A 40 -16.72 -1.99 -11.06
N GLY A 41 -17.51 -1.30 -10.24
CA GLY A 41 -17.97 0.07 -10.51
C GLY A 41 -16.85 1.12 -10.51
N ARG A 42 -15.62 0.74 -10.10
CA ARG A 42 -14.45 1.61 -10.00
C ARG A 42 -13.34 1.25 -10.99
N GLU A 43 -13.64 0.50 -12.05
CA GLU A 43 -12.66 0.17 -13.11
C GLU A 43 -11.98 1.40 -13.73
N LYS A 44 -12.71 2.53 -13.80
CA LYS A 44 -12.19 3.82 -14.30
C LYS A 44 -11.05 4.40 -13.44
N PHE A 45 -10.92 3.98 -12.18
CA PHE A 45 -9.82 4.43 -11.34
C PHE A 45 -8.55 3.67 -11.72
N THR A 46 -7.54 4.41 -12.16
CA THR A 46 -6.23 3.80 -12.45
C THR A 46 -5.59 3.30 -11.15
N ILE A 47 -4.73 2.29 -11.25
CA ILE A 47 -3.96 1.78 -10.10
C ILE A 47 -3.15 2.92 -9.45
N SER A 48 -2.64 3.85 -10.28
CA SER A 48 -1.93 5.04 -9.84
C SER A 48 -2.80 5.96 -8.98
N SER A 49 -4.02 6.24 -9.42
CA SER A 49 -5.00 7.04 -8.67
C SER A 49 -5.34 6.40 -7.32
N ILE A 50 -5.46 5.07 -7.25
CA ILE A 50 -5.69 4.34 -6.00
C ILE A 50 -4.47 4.40 -5.08
N ALA A 51 -3.27 4.25 -5.64
CA ALA A 51 -2.03 4.32 -4.86
C ALA A 51 -1.88 5.69 -4.17
N PHE A 52 -2.08 6.77 -4.93
CA PHE A 52 -2.02 8.13 -4.38
C PHE A 52 -3.19 8.42 -3.42
N GLY A 53 -4.39 7.96 -3.76
CA GLY A 53 -5.58 8.12 -2.89
C GLY A 53 -5.49 7.38 -1.56
N THR A 54 -4.67 6.32 -1.48
CA THR A 54 -4.40 5.57 -0.23
C THR A 54 -3.14 6.07 0.51
N GLY A 55 -2.57 7.20 0.09
CA GLY A 55 -1.51 7.90 0.81
C GLY A 55 -0.08 7.45 0.50
N PHE A 56 0.14 6.71 -0.59
CA PHE A 56 1.50 6.44 -1.08
C PHE A 56 2.01 7.64 -1.87
N SER A 57 3.29 7.99 -1.68
CA SER A 57 3.96 9.06 -2.43
C SER A 57 4.49 8.60 -3.78
N SER A 58 4.56 7.28 -4.03
CA SER A 58 5.02 6.73 -5.30
C SER A 58 4.37 5.38 -5.61
N LEU A 59 4.22 5.10 -6.90
CA LEU A 59 3.69 3.82 -7.38
C LEU A 59 4.62 2.65 -7.07
N SER A 60 5.94 2.87 -7.04
CA SER A 60 6.93 1.84 -6.69
C SER A 60 6.79 1.39 -5.24
N SER A 61 6.64 2.34 -4.30
CA SER A 61 6.41 2.04 -2.88
C SER A 61 5.08 1.32 -2.68
N PHE A 62 4.03 1.73 -3.40
CA PHE A 62 2.74 1.05 -3.39
C PHE A 62 2.86 -0.40 -3.88
N ASN A 63 3.44 -0.63 -5.06
CA ASN A 63 3.60 -1.97 -5.63
C ASN A 63 4.42 -2.90 -4.72
N SER A 64 5.48 -2.36 -4.11
CA SER A 64 6.32 -3.12 -3.16
C SER A 64 5.55 -3.52 -1.91
N ALA A 65 4.80 -2.58 -1.31
CA ALA A 65 3.95 -2.86 -0.15
C ALA A 65 2.81 -3.83 -0.50
N PHE A 66 2.14 -3.63 -1.64
CA PHE A 66 1.05 -4.48 -2.09
C PHE A 66 1.55 -5.92 -2.30
N LYS A 67 2.67 -6.10 -3.00
CA LYS A 67 3.29 -7.42 -3.18
C LYS A 67 3.74 -8.04 -1.87
N LYS A 68 4.25 -7.24 -0.93
CA LYS A 68 4.67 -7.72 0.40
C LYS A 68 3.49 -8.26 1.22
N PHE A 69 2.36 -7.57 1.23
CA PHE A 69 1.23 -7.95 2.08
C PHE A 69 0.23 -8.92 1.41
N GLU A 70 0.09 -8.86 0.09
CA GLU A 70 -0.89 -9.65 -0.66
C GLU A 70 -0.27 -10.70 -1.59
N GLY A 71 1.07 -10.76 -1.68
CA GLY A 71 1.81 -11.73 -2.49
C GLY A 71 1.73 -11.52 -4.01
N THR A 72 0.89 -10.58 -4.48
CA THR A 72 0.65 -10.32 -5.90
C THR A 72 0.75 -8.83 -6.23
N ILE A 73 0.75 -8.47 -7.50
CA ILE A 73 0.73 -7.05 -7.92
C ILE A 73 -0.71 -6.55 -8.07
N PRO A 74 -0.96 -5.23 -7.85
CA PRO A 74 -2.31 -4.66 -7.87
C PRO A 74 -3.11 -4.91 -9.17
N SER A 75 -2.42 -4.93 -10.32
CA SER A 75 -3.05 -5.18 -11.63
C SER A 75 -3.59 -6.61 -11.74
N MET A 76 -2.81 -7.59 -11.26
CA MET A 76 -3.24 -8.98 -11.21
C MET A 76 -4.37 -9.16 -10.20
N TYR A 77 -4.26 -8.54 -9.02
CA TYR A 77 -5.32 -8.59 -8.01
C TYR A 77 -6.65 -8.05 -8.53
N ARG A 78 -6.64 -6.91 -9.25
CA ARG A 78 -7.83 -6.39 -9.92
C ARG A 78 -8.39 -7.38 -10.94
N LYS A 79 -7.54 -7.89 -11.84
CA LYS A 79 -7.98 -8.82 -12.89
C LYS A 79 -8.64 -10.08 -12.33
N ILE A 80 -8.06 -10.67 -11.28
CA ILE A 80 -8.61 -11.87 -10.63
C ILE A 80 -9.98 -11.57 -10.02
N ASN A 81 -10.14 -10.46 -9.29
CA ASN A 81 -11.43 -10.13 -8.68
C ASN A 81 -12.53 -9.86 -9.71
N LEU A 82 -12.21 -9.19 -10.82
CA LEU A 82 -13.18 -8.96 -11.90
C LEU A 82 -13.66 -10.29 -12.51
N ILE A 83 -12.77 -11.27 -12.65
CA ILE A 83 -13.12 -12.62 -13.15
C ILE A 83 -13.99 -13.36 -12.13
N VAL A 84 -13.61 -13.34 -10.85
CA VAL A 84 -14.34 -13.99 -9.76
C VAL A 84 -15.76 -13.43 -9.64
N GLU A 85 -15.94 -12.11 -9.54
CA GLU A 85 -17.28 -11.52 -9.44
C GLU A 85 -18.16 -11.78 -10.68
N CYS A 86 -17.57 -11.97 -11.87
CA CYS A 86 -18.29 -12.36 -13.07
C CYS A 86 -18.81 -13.80 -12.98
N LEU A 87 -17.98 -14.72 -12.46
CA LEU A 87 -18.33 -16.14 -12.34
C LEU A 87 -19.37 -16.44 -11.24
N PHE A 88 -19.47 -15.60 -10.20
CA PHE A 88 -20.38 -15.81 -9.06
C PHE A 88 -21.67 -14.95 -9.10
N LYS A 89 -21.89 -14.15 -10.15
CA LYS A 89 -23.13 -13.35 -10.36
C LYS A 89 -24.14 -13.99 -11.33
N THR A 90 -24.02 -15.28 -11.63
CA THR A 90 -25.01 -16.06 -12.40
C THR A 90 -25.77 -16.98 -11.45
#